data_AF-A0A2E3W5H3-F1
#
_entry.id   AF-A0A2E3W5H3-F1
#
_cell.length_a   1.000
_cell.length_b   1.000
_cell.length_c   1.000
_cell.angle_alpha   90.00
_cell.angle_beta   90.00
_cell.angle_gamma   90.00
#
_symmetry.space_group_name_H-M   'P 1'
#
loop_
_entity.id
_entity.type
_entity.pdbx_description
1 polymer ?
#
loop_
_entity_poly.entity_id
_entity_poly.type
_entity_poly.pdbx_seq_one_letter_code
_entity_poly.pdbx_strand_id
1 'polypeptide(L)'
;MKIMTGLKGEKKRWQDELKHFKVESIFLNNLCSQAFKKEVDSFIEDLEKQEDALDEYEMFLDRNFDSFSALDFELFLESHGNNAKKMRELNERFNKFKLICKKMAFKNLAVY
;
A
#
# COMPACT_ATOMS: atom_id res chain seq x y z
N MET A 1 -16.69 -5.54 21.27
CA MET A 1 -15.55 -4.80 20.68
C MET A 1 -14.48 -5.64 19.95
N LYS A 2 -14.50 -6.99 19.92
CA LYS A 2 -13.42 -7.79 19.28
C LYS A 2 -13.20 -7.49 17.77
N ILE A 3 -14.26 -7.22 17.02
CA ILE A 3 -14.20 -6.94 15.56
C ILE A 3 -13.43 -5.65 15.29
N MET A 4 -13.74 -4.58 16.01
CA MET A 4 -13.05 -3.28 15.87
C MET A 4 -11.57 -3.34 16.17
N THR A 5 -11.19 -4.10 17.19
CA THR A 5 -9.79 -4.33 17.51
C THR A 5 -9.06 -5.04 16.36
N GLY A 6 -9.72 -6.00 15.70
CA GLY A 6 -9.18 -6.68 14.53
C GLY A 6 -8.97 -5.73 13.35
N LEU A 7 -9.97 -4.91 13.03
CA LEU A 7 -9.91 -3.94 11.93
C LEU A 7 -8.84 -2.86 12.16
N LYS A 8 -8.67 -2.36 13.39
CA LYS A 8 -7.56 -1.46 13.75
C LYS A 8 -6.20 -2.14 13.58
N GLY A 9 -6.10 -3.42 13.94
CA GLY A 9 -4.89 -4.21 13.71
C GLY A 9 -4.56 -4.36 12.22
N GLU A 10 -5.56 -4.57 11.38
CA GLU A 10 -5.38 -4.65 9.94
C GLU A 10 -4.96 -3.31 9.32
N LYS A 11 -5.60 -2.20 9.71
CA LYS A 11 -5.18 -0.85 9.27
C LYS A 11 -3.72 -0.58 9.62
N LYS A 12 -3.29 -0.92 10.84
CA LYS A 12 -1.89 -0.79 11.26
C LYS A 12 -0.96 -1.65 10.39
N ARG A 13 -1.33 -2.89 10.09
CA ARG A 13 -0.57 -3.76 9.19
C ARG A 13 -0.41 -3.14 7.80
N TRP A 14 -1.48 -2.60 7.22
CA TRP A 14 -1.41 -1.93 5.92
C TRP A 14 -0.52 -0.69 5.94
N GLN A 15 -0.59 0.14 7.00
CA GLN A 15 0.30 1.28 7.15
C GLN A 15 1.78 0.85 7.25
N ASP A 16 2.07 -0.24 7.94
CA ASP A 16 3.44 -0.78 8.03
C ASP A 16 3.91 -1.33 6.66
N GLU A 17 3.02 -1.98 5.91
CA GLU A 17 3.29 -2.43 4.53
C GLU A 17 3.59 -1.24 3.59
N LEU A 18 2.81 -0.15 3.64
CA LEU A 18 3.05 1.05 2.83
C LEU A 18 4.40 1.69 3.13
N LYS A 19 4.74 1.85 4.41
CA LYS A 19 6.06 2.35 4.84
C LYS A 19 7.19 1.48 4.30
N HIS A 20 7.04 0.17 4.38
CA HIS A 20 8.01 -0.77 3.82
C HIS A 20 8.16 -0.59 2.31
N PHE A 21 7.05 -0.53 1.57
CA PHE A 21 7.06 -0.30 0.13
C PHE A 21 7.73 1.02 -0.25
N LYS A 22 7.49 2.09 0.50
CA LYS A 22 8.08 3.41 0.24
C LYS A 22 9.60 3.39 0.38
N VAL A 23 10.10 2.87 1.50
CA VAL A 23 11.55 2.76 1.77
C VAL A 23 12.24 1.90 0.71
N GLU A 24 11.69 0.73 0.40
CA GLU A 24 12.29 -0.14 -0.60
C GLU A 24 12.20 0.45 -2.01
N SER A 25 11.10 1.12 -2.37
CA SER A 25 10.97 1.78 -3.67
C SER A 25 12.02 2.88 -3.86
N ILE A 26 12.34 3.65 -2.83
CA ILE A 26 13.44 4.64 -2.88
C ILE A 26 14.78 3.96 -3.17
N PHE A 27 15.04 2.81 -2.53
CA PHE A 27 16.26 2.03 -2.80
C PHE A 27 16.29 1.51 -4.23
N LEU A 28 15.17 0.98 -4.74
CA LEU A 28 15.05 0.53 -6.13
C LEU A 28 15.24 1.68 -7.13
N ASN A 29 14.73 2.88 -6.82
CA ASN A 29 14.89 4.07 -7.66
C ASN A 29 16.37 4.40 -7.93
N ASN A 30 17.23 4.20 -6.93
CA ASN A 30 18.67 4.44 -7.05
C ASN A 30 19.42 3.36 -7.87
N LEU A 31 18.82 2.19 -8.09
CA LEU A 31 19.46 1.06 -8.76
C LEU A 31 19.05 0.88 -10.22
N CYS A 32 18.08 1.65 -10.70
CA CYS A 32 17.44 1.38 -11.98
C CYS A 32 17.67 2.45 -13.06
N SER A 33 17.44 2.08 -14.32
CA SER A 33 17.54 2.99 -15.45
C SER A 33 16.49 4.11 -15.41
N GLN A 34 16.73 5.21 -16.11
CA GLN A 34 15.80 6.36 -16.17
C GLN A 34 14.35 6.00 -16.55
N ALA A 35 14.14 4.96 -17.35
CA ALA A 35 12.80 4.51 -17.74
C ALA A 35 12.04 3.86 -16.57
N PHE A 36 12.74 3.10 -15.73
CA PHE A 36 12.17 2.44 -14.57
C PHE A 36 11.96 3.41 -13.40
N LYS A 37 12.79 4.46 -13.32
CA LYS A 37 12.65 5.54 -12.35
C LYS A 37 11.26 6.18 -12.37
N LYS A 38 10.73 6.53 -13.56
CA LYS A 38 9.38 7.11 -13.68
C LYS A 38 8.27 6.18 -13.14
N GLU A 39 8.42 4.88 -13.34
CA GLU A 39 7.44 3.89 -12.89
C GLU A 39 7.49 3.73 -11.35
N VAL A 40 8.69 3.80 -10.78
CA VAL A 40 8.90 3.80 -9.32
C VAL A 40 8.40 5.10 -8.68
N ASP A 41 8.65 6.26 -9.31
CA ASP A 41 8.14 7.55 -8.83
C ASP A 41 6.61 7.56 -8.81
N SER A 42 5.96 7.12 -9.90
CA SER A 42 4.50 6.96 -9.95
C SER A 42 3.96 5.97 -8.91
N PHE A 43 4.71 4.91 -8.61
CA PHE A 43 4.33 4.00 -7.54
C PHE A 43 4.42 4.66 -6.16
N ILE A 44 5.44 5.47 -5.89
CA ILE A 44 5.56 6.22 -4.64
C ILE A 44 4.39 7.18 -4.46
N GLU A 45 3.98 7.90 -5.51
CA GLU A 45 2.79 8.77 -5.47
C GLU A 45 1.51 7.97 -5.14
N ASP A 46 1.38 6.76 -5.70
CA ASP A 46 0.23 5.89 -5.40
C ASP A 46 0.26 5.35 -3.96
N LEU A 47 1.44 5.16 -3.36
CA LEU A 47 1.58 4.82 -1.95
C LEU A 47 1.10 5.98 -1.07
N GLU A 48 1.46 7.23 -1.40
CA GLU A 48 1.07 8.42 -0.64
C GLU A 48 -0.45 8.62 -0.66
N LYS A 49 -1.08 8.51 -1.84
CA LYS A 49 -2.54 8.56 -1.95
C LYS A 49 -3.23 7.47 -1.12
N GLN A 50 -2.59 6.31 -1.00
CA GLN A 50 -3.13 5.22 -0.20
C GLN A 50 -2.93 5.43 1.31
N GLU A 51 -1.87 6.14 1.72
CA GLU A 51 -1.70 6.58 3.11
C GLU A 51 -2.85 7.53 3.50
N ASP A 52 -3.15 8.53 2.67
CA ASP A 52 -4.27 9.45 2.89
C ASP A 52 -5.62 8.71 3.00
N ALA A 53 -5.87 7.73 2.14
CA ALA A 53 -7.10 6.91 2.18
C ALA A 53 -7.21 6.05 3.44
N LEU A 54 -6.08 5.59 4.02
CA LEU A 54 -6.07 4.86 5.29
C LEU A 54 -6.30 5.77 6.50
N ASP A 55 -5.94 7.04 6.40
CA ASP A 55 -6.21 8.04 7.44
C ASP A 55 -7.70 8.45 7.42
N GLU A 56 -8.32 8.56 6.23
CA GLU A 56 -9.77 8.70 6.12
C GLU A 56 -10.50 7.47 6.69
N TYR A 57 -9.96 6.27 6.45
CA TYR A 57 -10.51 5.03 7.03
C TYR A 57 -10.41 4.98 8.56
N GLU A 58 -9.39 5.60 9.16
CA GLU A 58 -9.25 5.70 10.62
C GLU A 58 -10.43 6.43 11.27
N MET A 59 -10.97 7.45 10.60
CA MET A 59 -12.15 8.16 11.09
C MET A 59 -13.36 7.23 11.29
N PHE A 60 -13.54 6.24 10.41
CA PHE A 60 -14.58 5.23 10.60
C PHE A 60 -14.26 4.25 11.73
N LEU A 61 -12.98 3.89 11.89
CA LEU A 61 -12.54 2.97 12.94
C LEU A 61 -12.61 3.56 14.35
N ASP A 62 -12.55 4.88 14.47
CA ASP A 62 -12.65 5.59 15.74
C ASP A 62 -14.09 5.90 16.15
N ARG A 63 -15.05 5.79 15.22
CA ARG A 63 -16.48 5.85 15.54
C ARG A 63 -16.96 4.56 16.22
N ASN A 64 -17.97 4.69 17.07
CA ASN A 64 -18.58 3.55 17.74
C ASN A 64 -19.54 2.84 16.76
N PHE A 65 -19.34 1.54 16.49
CA PHE A 65 -20.14 0.83 15.48
C PHE A 65 -21.64 0.83 15.78
N ASP A 66 -22.00 0.79 17.06
CA ASP A 66 -23.40 0.82 17.50
C ASP A 66 -24.09 2.17 17.19
N SER A 67 -23.32 3.19 16.77
CA SER A 67 -23.82 4.50 16.34
C SER A 67 -23.93 4.67 14.82
N PHE A 68 -23.63 3.64 14.04
CA PHE A 68 -23.68 3.73 12.59
C PHE A 68 -25.14 3.73 12.12
N SER A 69 -25.47 4.69 11.26
CA SER A 69 -26.65 4.54 10.40
C SER A 69 -26.42 3.43 9.37
N ALA A 70 -27.48 2.94 8.73
CA ALA A 70 -27.33 1.97 7.63
C ALA A 70 -26.41 2.50 6.52
N LEU A 71 -26.53 3.81 6.21
CA LEU A 71 -25.68 4.48 5.23
C LEU A 71 -24.22 4.55 5.68
N ASP A 72 -23.94 4.90 6.93
CA ASP A 72 -22.57 4.91 7.48
C ASP A 72 -21.92 3.53 7.38
N PHE A 73 -22.70 2.47 7.60
CA PHE A 73 -22.22 1.09 7.53
C PHE A 73 -21.91 0.65 6.10
N GLU A 74 -22.74 1.02 5.12
CA GLU A 74 -22.46 0.79 3.70
C GLU A 74 -21.17 1.51 3.26
N LEU A 75 -21.03 2.79 3.62
CA LEU A 75 -19.83 3.58 3.33
C LEU A 75 -18.58 2.98 3.98
N PHE A 76 -18.69 2.48 5.21
CA PHE A 76 -17.60 1.79 5.88
C PHE A 76 -17.18 0.51 5.12
N LEU A 77 -18.14 -0.33 4.70
CA LEU A 77 -17.85 -1.56 3.97
C LEU A 77 -17.20 -1.29 2.62
N GLU A 78 -17.69 -0.28 1.91
CA GLU A 78 -17.10 0.16 0.65
C GLU A 78 -15.66 0.66 0.85
N SER A 79 -15.44 1.54 1.83
CA SER A 79 -14.11 2.05 2.17
C SER A 79 -13.14 0.91 2.55
N HIS A 80 -13.56 -0.01 3.40
CA HIS A 80 -12.76 -1.18 3.79
C HIS A 80 -12.42 -2.06 2.58
N GLY A 81 -13.41 -2.38 1.73
CA GLY A 81 -13.21 -3.19 0.53
C GLY A 81 -12.25 -2.55 -0.47
N ASN A 82 -12.36 -1.23 -0.67
CA ASN A 82 -11.48 -0.46 -1.53
C ASN A 82 -10.03 -0.46 -1.02
N ASN A 83 -9.82 -0.22 0.28
CA ASN A 83 -8.50 -0.29 0.91
C ASN A 83 -7.87 -1.69 0.78
N ALA A 84 -8.63 -2.75 1.09
CA ALA A 84 -8.14 -4.13 0.98
C ALA A 84 -7.80 -4.53 -0.47
N LYS A 85 -8.54 -4.03 -1.46
CA LYS A 85 -8.22 -4.23 -2.87
C LYS A 85 -6.95 -3.48 -3.26
N LYS A 86 -6.85 -2.21 -2.91
CA LYS A 86 -5.72 -1.36 -3.30
C LYS A 86 -4.40 -1.84 -2.69
N MET A 87 -4.41 -2.27 -1.43
CA MET A 87 -3.24 -2.86 -0.78
C MET A 87 -2.74 -4.12 -1.50
N ARG A 88 -3.63 -4.97 -2.01
CA ARG A 88 -3.24 -6.13 -2.82
C ARG A 88 -2.59 -5.72 -4.14
N GLU A 89 -3.19 -4.77 -4.85
CA GLU A 89 -2.62 -4.24 -6.11
C GLU A 89 -1.22 -3.63 -5.91
N LEU A 90 -1.03 -2.87 -4.84
CA LEU A 90 0.27 -2.26 -4.50
C LEU A 90 1.32 -3.33 -4.19
N ASN A 91 0.96 -4.35 -3.42
CA ASN A 91 1.85 -5.48 -3.13
C ASN A 91 2.26 -6.25 -4.41
N GLU A 92 1.32 -6.50 -5.31
CA GLU A 92 1.62 -7.14 -6.61
C GLU A 92 2.58 -6.31 -7.46
N ARG A 93 2.35 -4.99 -7.54
CA ARG A 93 3.25 -4.06 -8.26
C ARG A 93 4.64 -4.04 -7.64
N PHE A 94 4.73 -3.94 -6.32
CA PHE A 94 5.99 -3.96 -5.59
C PHE A 94 6.79 -5.26 -5.84
N ASN A 95 6.12 -6.42 -5.82
CA ASN A 95 6.76 -7.70 -6.12
C ASN A 95 7.28 -7.78 -7.57
N LYS A 96 6.56 -7.19 -8.53
CA LYS A 96 7.06 -7.06 -9.92
C LYS A 96 8.33 -6.23 -9.97
N PHE A 97 8.40 -5.11 -9.26
CA PHE A 97 9.62 -4.29 -9.20
C PHE A 97 10.79 -5.04 -8.60
N LYS A 98 10.60 -5.73 -7.47
CA LYS A 98 11.63 -6.60 -6.86
C LYS A 98 12.18 -7.62 -7.86
N LEU A 99 11.31 -8.27 -8.63
CA LEU A 99 11.73 -9.26 -9.63
C LEU A 99 12.52 -8.63 -10.77
N ILE A 100 12.08 -7.47 -11.29
CA ILE A 100 12.76 -6.75 -12.36
C ILE A 100 14.15 -6.30 -11.92
N CYS A 101 14.27 -5.69 -10.74
CA CYS A 101 15.54 -5.20 -10.20
C CYS A 101 16.53 -6.35 -9.98
N LYS A 102 16.07 -7.50 -9.44
CA LYS A 102 16.88 -8.72 -9.35
C LYS A 102 17.41 -9.15 -10.72
N LYS A 103 16.54 -9.24 -11.74
CA LYS A 103 16.94 -9.63 -13.10
C LYS A 103 17.95 -8.66 -13.72
N MET A 104 17.82 -7.35 -13.46
CA MET A 104 18.80 -6.35 -13.93
C MET A 104 20.16 -6.50 -13.25
N ALA A 105 20.18 -6.74 -11.93
CA ALA A 105 21.42 -6.99 -11.20
C ALA A 105 22.19 -8.22 -11.74
N PHE A 106 21.48 -9.30 -12.09
CA PHE A 106 22.10 -10.48 -12.70
C PHE A 106 22.62 -10.24 -14.12
N LYS A 107 21.96 -9.39 -14.92
CA LYS A 107 22.47 -9.01 -16.24
C LYS A 107 23.74 -8.17 -16.17
N ASN A 108 23.88 -7.31 -15.16
CA ASN A 108 25.10 -6.52 -14.96
C ASN A 108 26.29 -7.36 -14.45
N LEU A 109 26.02 -8.50 -13.79
CA LEU A 109 27.07 -9.47 -13.41
C LEU A 109 27.52 -10.34 -14.58
N ALA A 110 26.66 -10.63 -15.57
CA ALA A 110 26.99 -11.44 -16.73
C ALA A 110 27.84 -10.71 -17.80
N VAL A 111 28.17 -9.44 -17.58
CA VAL A 111 29.06 -8.62 -18.43
C VAL A 111 30.48 -8.51 -17.83
N TYR A 112 30.70 -9.03 -16.62
CA TYR A 112 32.02 -9.25 -16.02
C TYR A 112 32.44 -10.71 -16.15
#